data_AF-A0A087UCP9-F1
#
_entry.id   AF-A0A087UCP9-F1
#
_cell.length_a   1.000
_cell.length_b   1.000
_cell.length_c   1.000
_cell.angle_alpha   90.00
_cell.angle_beta   90.00
_cell.angle_gamma   90.00
#
_symmetry.space_group_name_H-M   'P 1'
#
loop_
_entity.id
_entity.type
_entity.pdbx_description
1 polymer ?
#
loop_
_entity_poly.entity_id
_entity_poly.type
_entity_poly.pdbx_seq_one_letter_code
_entity_poly.pdbx_strand_id
1 'polypeptide(L)'
;CVPYCTSKQGKTKLVTFHEFPCEETLREKWIKNISRKDYSGDLWRPADRSVVCSRHFEKRSYKEGCKIRVLKKDSVPTVFEDYSNCVELNSQRQIKKLKLSNERVNSENNTNKCHT
;
A
#
# COMPACT_ATOMS: atom_id res chain seq x y z
N CYS A 1 1.40 -7.57 -1.42
CA CYS A 1 2.41 -7.35 -0.37
C CYS A 1 3.29 -6.15 -0.72
N VAL A 2 2.68 -4.97 -0.79
CA VAL A 2 3.33 -3.67 -0.72
C VAL A 2 2.48 -2.87 0.26
N PRO A 3 3.07 -2.27 1.31
CA PRO A 3 2.35 -1.38 2.21
C PRO A 3 1.46 -0.41 1.44
N TYR A 4 0.26 -0.17 1.96
CA TYR A 4 -0.69 0.79 1.40
C TYR A 4 -1.29 0.45 0.02
N CYS A 5 -0.81 -0.58 -0.66
CA CYS A 5 -1.42 -1.06 -1.89
C CYS A 5 -2.82 -1.61 -1.62
N THR A 6 -3.81 -1.06 -2.33
CA THR A 6 -5.22 -1.45 -2.20
C THR A 6 -5.65 -2.54 -3.19
N SER A 7 -4.74 -2.99 -4.06
CA SER A 7 -5.03 -3.99 -5.09
C SER A 7 -5.24 -5.38 -4.48
N LYS A 8 -6.34 -6.05 -4.87
CA LYS A 8 -6.74 -7.36 -4.35
C LYS A 8 -6.99 -8.36 -5.49
N GLN A 9 -6.46 -9.56 -5.34
CA GLN A 9 -6.65 -10.65 -6.31
C GLN A 9 -8.14 -10.96 -6.49
N GLY A 10 -8.58 -11.09 -7.75
CA GLY A 10 -9.98 -11.32 -8.11
C GLY A 10 -10.92 -10.11 -7.98
N LYS A 11 -10.49 -9.00 -7.37
CA LYS A 11 -11.32 -7.79 -7.20
C LYS A 11 -10.84 -6.60 -8.03
N THR A 12 -9.53 -6.42 -8.13
CA THR A 12 -8.95 -5.32 -8.90
C THR A 12 -8.82 -5.70 -10.36
N LYS A 13 -9.60 -5.04 -11.23
CA LYS A 13 -9.57 -5.27 -12.68
C LYS A 13 -8.20 -4.89 -13.26
N LEU A 14 -7.77 -5.61 -14.30
CA LEU A 14 -6.55 -5.33 -15.09
C LEU A 14 -5.23 -5.34 -14.28
N VAL A 15 -5.23 -5.97 -13.11
CA VAL A 15 -4.03 -6.14 -12.27
C VAL A 15 -3.69 -7.63 -12.18
N THR A 16 -2.43 -7.94 -12.43
CA THR A 16 -1.88 -9.28 -12.23
C THR A 16 -1.04 -9.31 -10.96
N PHE A 17 -0.80 -10.51 -10.42
CA PHE A 17 -0.09 -10.72 -9.17
C PHE A 17 1.11 -11.63 -9.45
N HIS A 18 2.28 -11.21 -8.97
CA HIS A 18 3.55 -11.89 -9.20
C HIS A 18 4.10 -12.36 -7.87
N GLU A 19 4.40 -13.64 -7.79
CA GLU A 19 5.06 -14.24 -6.62
C GLU A 19 6.50 -13.74 -6.50
N PHE A 20 7.03 -13.79 -5.29
CA PHE A 20 8.45 -13.50 -5.07
C PHE A 20 9.30 -14.56 -5.81
N PRO A 21 10.42 -14.14 -6.43
CA PRO A 21 11.29 -15.06 -7.13
C PRO A 21 11.94 -16.09 -6.18
N CYS A 22 12.25 -17.26 -6.72
CA CYS A 22 13.01 -18.30 -6.02
C CYS A 22 14.47 -17.91 -5.82
N GLU A 23 15.05 -17.17 -6.77
CA GLU A 23 16.41 -16.63 -6.68
C GLU A 23 16.54 -15.67 -5.50
N GLU A 24 17.33 -16.06 -4.50
CA GLU A 24 17.44 -15.36 -3.22
C GLU A 24 17.92 -13.91 -3.41
N THR A 25 18.91 -13.70 -4.28
CA THR A 25 19.46 -12.36 -4.53
C THR A 25 18.42 -11.39 -5.11
N LEU A 26 17.57 -11.87 -6.03
CA LEU A 26 16.49 -11.07 -6.60
C LEU A 26 15.34 -10.89 -5.60
N ARG A 27 15.04 -11.92 -4.81
CA ARG A 27 14.05 -11.88 -3.73
C ARG A 27 14.43 -10.82 -2.70
N GLU A 28 15.69 -10.74 -2.32
CA GLU A 28 16.20 -9.70 -1.44
C GLU A 28 16.06 -8.31 -2.04
N LYS A 29 16.35 -8.13 -3.34
CA LYS A 29 16.12 -6.84 -4.03
C LYS A 29 14.66 -6.44 -3.97
N TRP A 30 13.72 -7.37 -4.16
CA TRP A 30 12.30 -7.08 -4.01
C TRP A 30 11.95 -6.63 -2.59
N ILE A 31 12.44 -7.33 -1.57
CA ILE A 31 12.20 -6.99 -0.16
C ILE A 31 12.75 -5.59 0.16
N LYS A 32 13.98 -5.31 -0.27
CA LYS A 32 14.65 -4.02 -0.08
C LYS A 32 13.89 -2.89 -0.77
N ASN A 33 13.49 -3.08 -2.03
CA ASN A 33 12.75 -2.08 -2.79
C ASN A 33 11.37 -1.80 -2.19
N ILE A 34 10.67 -2.84 -1.75
CA ILE A 34 9.38 -2.69 -1.07
C ILE A 34 9.59 -1.93 0.24
N SER A 35 10.72 -2.09 0.92
CA SER A 35 11.08 -1.33 2.13
C SER A 35 10.01 -1.38 3.23
N ARG A 36 9.28 -2.50 3.30
CA ARG A 36 8.29 -2.72 4.36
C ARG A 36 9.03 -3.04 5.66
N LYS A 37 8.68 -2.32 6.72
CA LYS A 37 9.15 -2.63 8.07
C LYS A 37 8.15 -3.51 8.82
N ASP A 38 8.66 -4.38 9.69
CA ASP A 38 7.86 -5.09 10.67
C ASP A 38 7.70 -4.27 11.96
N TYR A 39 7.13 -4.89 13.01
CA TYR A 39 6.91 -4.23 14.30
C TYR A 39 8.21 -3.90 15.06
N SER A 40 9.30 -4.59 14.75
CA SER A 40 10.62 -4.38 15.36
C SER A 40 11.41 -3.28 14.65
N GLY A 41 10.94 -2.80 13.48
CA GLY A 41 11.64 -1.82 12.66
C GLY A 41 12.61 -2.44 11.64
N ASP A 42 12.68 -3.77 11.57
CA ASP A 42 13.49 -4.51 10.63
C ASP A 42 12.78 -4.72 9.29
N LEU A 43 13.53 -5.12 8.27
CA LEU A 43 12.93 -5.44 6.97
C LEU A 43 12.04 -6.68 7.09
N TRP A 44 10.76 -6.48 6.76
CA TRP A 44 9.77 -7.55 6.76
C TRP A 44 10.14 -8.67 5.77
N ARG A 45 9.83 -9.91 6.16
CA ARG A 45 10.02 -11.10 5.31
C ARG A 45 8.70 -11.60 4.73
N PRO A 46 8.61 -11.78 3.40
CA PRO A 46 7.42 -12.32 2.75
C PRO A 46 7.23 -13.81 3.02
N ALA A 47 6.00 -14.20 3.37
CA ALA A 47 5.56 -15.60 3.38
C ALA A 47 5.50 -16.17 1.95
N ASP A 48 5.49 -17.49 1.81
CA ASP A 48 5.62 -18.19 0.52
C ASP A 48 4.59 -17.77 -0.54
N ARG A 49 3.34 -17.57 -0.12
CA ARG A 49 2.24 -17.13 -1.01
C ARG A 49 2.12 -15.61 -1.13
N SER A 50 3.15 -14.87 -0.71
CA SER A 50 3.18 -13.42 -0.87
C SER A 50 3.32 -13.03 -2.34
N VAL A 51 2.54 -12.05 -2.76
CA VAL A 51 2.54 -11.56 -4.14
C VAL A 51 2.64 -10.03 -4.20
N VAL A 52 3.25 -9.52 -5.26
CA VAL A 52 3.32 -8.11 -5.61
C VAL A 52 2.44 -7.87 -6.84
N CYS A 53 1.60 -6.84 -6.80
CA CYS A 53 0.72 -6.56 -7.92
C CYS A 53 1.47 -5.86 -9.06
N SER A 54 0.97 -6.00 -10.29
CA SER A 54 1.63 -5.51 -11.50
C SER A 54 1.80 -4.00 -11.60
N ARG A 55 1.16 -3.23 -10.71
CA ARG A 55 1.31 -1.77 -10.66
C ARG A 55 2.66 -1.33 -10.11
N HIS A 56 3.34 -2.20 -9.38
CA HIS A 56 4.63 -1.87 -8.75
C HIS A 56 5.84 -2.08 -9.66
N PHE A 57 5.63 -2.52 -10.90
CA PHE A 57 6.67 -2.71 -11.90
C PHE A 57 6.45 -1.76 -13.06
N GLU A 58 7.54 -1.24 -13.61
CA GLU A 58 7.51 -0.42 -14.82
C GLU A 58 7.03 -1.24 -16.03
N LYS A 59 6.41 -0.57 -17.00
CA LYS A 59 5.93 -1.23 -18.23
C LYS A 59 7.06 -1.98 -18.97
N ARG A 60 8.29 -1.45 -18.96
CA ARG A 60 9.47 -2.06 -19.59
C ARG A 60 9.96 -3.34 -18.89
N SER A 61 9.53 -3.60 -17.66
CA SER A 61 9.87 -4.81 -16.91
C SER A 61 9.10 -6.04 -17.41
N TYR A 62 8.08 -5.85 -18.24
CA TYR A 62 7.30 -6.94 -18.82
C TYR A 62 7.88 -7.42 -20.15
N LYS A 63 7.74 -8.71 -20.42
CA LYS A 63 8.02 -9.30 -21.73
C LYS A 63 6.96 -8.88 -22.74
N GLU A 64 7.40 -8.55 -23.94
CA GLU A 64 6.50 -8.24 -25.07
C GLU A 64 5.97 -9.53 -25.70
N GLY A 65 4.85 -9.42 -26.44
CA GLY A 65 4.24 -10.55 -27.15
C GLY A 65 3.53 -11.58 -26.27
N CYS A 66 3.48 -11.38 -24.95
CA CYS A 66 2.81 -12.29 -24.03
C CYS A 66 1.34 -11.88 -23.80
N LYS A 67 0.40 -12.83 -23.91
CA LYS A 67 -1.04 -12.60 -23.61
C LYS A 67 -1.28 -12.21 -22.15
N ILE A 68 -0.45 -12.75 -21.25
CA ILE A 68 -0.42 -12.41 -19.83
C ILE A 68 0.80 -11.55 -19.53
N ARG A 69 0.71 -10.69 -18.52
CA ARG A 69 1.85 -9.90 -18.04
C ARG A 69 2.87 -10.84 -17.38
N VAL A 70 4.01 -11.01 -18.01
CA VAL A 70 5.14 -11.81 -17.50
C VAL A 70 6.32 -10.89 -17.26
N LEU A 71 6.93 -10.96 -16.07
CA LEU A 71 8.12 -10.18 -15.75
C LEU A 71 9.35 -10.74 -16.48
N LYS A 72 10.27 -9.84 -16.86
CA LYS A 72 11.63 -10.20 -17.27
C LYS A 72 12.41 -10.74 -16.07
N LYS A 73 13.41 -11.57 -16.31
CA LYS A 73 14.14 -12.35 -15.30
C LYS A 73 14.62 -11.52 -14.11
N ASP A 74 15.14 -10.31 -14.37
CA ASP A 74 15.75 -9.45 -13.35
C ASP A 74 14.88 -8.27 -12.94
N SER A 75 13.57 -8.35 -13.22
CA SER A 75 12.64 -7.28 -12.88
C SER A 75 12.52 -7.15 -11.38
N VAL A 76 12.51 -5.90 -10.90
CA VAL A 76 12.29 -5.54 -9.51
C VAL A 76 11.15 -4.53 -9.42
N PRO A 77 10.38 -4.52 -8.32
CA PRO A 77 9.36 -3.50 -8.12
C PRO A 77 10.05 -2.15 -7.86
N THR A 78 9.68 -1.12 -8.59
CA THR A 78 10.25 0.24 -8.48
C THR A 78 9.18 1.32 -8.33
N VAL A 79 7.91 0.99 -8.55
CA VAL A 79 6.80 1.96 -8.56
C VAL A 79 6.01 1.86 -7.25
N PHE A 80 6.02 2.95 -6.48
CA PHE A 80 5.58 2.97 -5.08
C PHE A 80 4.75 4.22 -4.73
N GLU A 81 3.90 4.67 -5.65
CA GLU A 81 3.04 5.86 -5.48
C GLU A 81 2.07 5.75 -4.28
N ASP A 82 1.68 4.53 -3.91
CA ASP A 82 0.73 4.26 -2.82
C ASP A 82 1.27 4.69 -1.44
N TYR A 83 2.59 4.85 -1.27
CA TYR A 83 3.19 5.34 -0.03
C TYR A 83 2.86 6.81 0.22
N SER A 84 3.01 7.66 -0.79
CA SER A 84 2.70 9.09 -0.71
C SER A 84 1.22 9.32 -0.41
N ASN A 85 0.36 8.56 -1.08
CA ASN A 85 -1.09 8.67 -0.94
C ASN A 85 -1.59 8.31 0.47
N CYS A 86 -0.92 7.40 1.19
CA CYS A 86 -1.33 7.05 2.54
C CYS A 86 -0.88 8.04 3.61
N VAL A 87 0.20 8.80 3.39
CA VAL A 87 0.56 9.92 4.28
C VAL A 87 -0.53 10.99 4.22
N GLU A 88 -1.01 11.32 3.03
CA GLU A 88 -2.04 12.34 2.84
C GLU A 88 -3.42 11.89 3.36
N LEU A 89 -3.82 10.64 3.10
CA LEU A 89 -5.07 10.08 3.63
C LEU A 89 -5.07 9.96 5.17
N ASN A 90 -3.93 9.66 5.78
CA ASN A 90 -3.81 9.62 7.25
C ASN A 90 -3.97 11.02 7.86
N SER A 91 -3.34 12.04 7.27
CA SER A 91 -3.54 13.45 7.66
C SER A 91 -5.00 13.88 7.55
N GLN A 92 -5.67 13.53 6.44
CA GLN A 92 -7.09 13.84 6.24
C GLN A 92 -8.01 13.10 7.23
N ARG A 93 -7.73 11.83 7.56
CA ARG A 93 -8.48 11.07 8.57
C ARG A 93 -8.30 11.67 9.96
N GLN A 94 -7.10 12.14 10.30
CA GLN A 94 -6.83 12.81 11.57
C GLN A 94 -7.57 14.15 11.67
N ILE A 95 -7.55 14.96 10.59
CA ILE A 95 -8.33 16.21 10.50
C ILE A 95 -9.83 15.94 10.60
N LYS A 96 -10.36 14.92 9.92
CA LYS A 96 -11.78 14.54 10.04
C LYS A 96 -12.12 14.11 11.47
N LYS A 97 -11.28 13.30 12.12
CA LYS A 97 -11.51 12.87 13.52
C LYS A 97 -11.52 14.05 14.49
N LEU A 98 -10.63 15.03 14.29
CA LEU A 98 -10.57 16.28 15.07
C LEU A 98 -11.80 17.18 14.84
N LYS A 99 -12.29 17.28 13.60
CA LYS A 99 -13.51 18.03 13.28
C LYS A 99 -14.76 17.41 13.94
N LEU A 100 -14.92 16.09 13.84
CA LEU A 100 -16.03 15.37 14.48
C LEU A 100 -15.98 15.47 16.01
N SER A 101 -14.80 15.48 16.63
CA SER A 101 -14.71 15.69 18.09
C SER A 101 -15.06 17.12 18.48
N ASN A 102 -14.63 18.13 17.72
CA ASN A 102 -14.95 19.53 18.00
C ASN A 102 -16.44 19.83 17.81
N GLU A 103 -17.11 19.22 16.82
CA GLU A 103 -18.55 19.35 16.63
C GLU A 103 -19.36 18.78 17.81
N ARG A 104 -18.92 17.64 18.38
CA ARG A 104 -19.55 17.07 19.59
C ARG A 104 -19.38 17.97 20.80
N VAL A 105 -18.17 18.48 21.04
CA VAL A 105 -17.89 19.42 22.15
C VAL A 105 -18.69 20.73 22.01
N ASN A 106 -18.87 21.23 20.78
CA ASN A 106 -19.63 22.47 20.56
C ASN A 106 -21.16 22.26 20.72
N SER A 107 -21.66 21.04 20.52
CA SER A 107 -23.07 20.70 20.77
C SER A 107 -23.41 20.62 22.26
N GLU A 108 -22.46 20.20 23.10
CA GLU A 108 -22.61 20.14 24.56
C GLU A 108 -22.58 21.56 25.17
N ASN A 109 -21.70 22.44 24.66
CA ASN A 109 -21.59 23.82 25.14
C ASN A 109 -22.77 24.73 24.81
N ASN A 110 -23.69 24.32 23.92
CA ASN A 110 -24.88 25.11 23.55
C ASN A 110 -26.15 24.73 24.33
N THR A 111 -26.05 23.80 25.30
CA THR A 111 -27.21 23.37 26.13
C THR A 111 -27.32 24.08 27.48
N ASN A 112 -26.38 24.97 27.85
CA ASN A 112 -26.39 25.69 29.12
C ASN A 112 -26.86 27.15 29.00
N LYS A 113 -27.99 27.40 28.32
CA LYS A 113 -28.63 28.74 28.34
C LYS A 113 -30.15 28.66 28.45
N CYS A 114 -30.64 28.29 29.63
CA CYS A 114 -31.88 28.84 30.20
C CYS A 114 -32.05 28.33 31.63
N HIS A 115 -32.05 29.24 32.60
CA HIS A 115 -32.90 29.27 33.79
C HIS A 115 -32.57 30.56 34.57
N THR A 116 -33.38 31.58 34.38
CA THR A 116 -33.91 32.50 35.41
C THR A 116 -35.17 33.12 34.84
#